data_AF-A0A1J4J4Q3-F1
#
_entry.id   AF-A0A1J4J4Q3-F1
#
_cell.length_a   1.000
_cell.length_b   1.000
_cell.length_c   1.000
_cell.angle_alpha   90.00
_cell.angle_beta   90.00
_cell.angle_gamma   90.00
#
_symmetry.space_group_name_H-M   'P 1'
#
loop_
_entity.id
_entity.type
_entity.pdbx_description
1 polymer ?
#
loop_
_entity_poly.entity_id
_entity_poly.type
_entity_poly.pdbx_seq_one_letter_code
_entity_poly.pdbx_strand_id
1 'polypeptide(L)'
;MHDNQTCTMVRNLIIDAIKDNGRPITAHEYEQWLEINKTQLWSEVVKKCHDYTRVIVTSGGNSQIAKYYCSQTLPSIDRRSVFFGIKNHEYDNKLWIKITERKRKQIKNPHLPKKSCNDDSSFSYSHTSDYLSIDSENTNLSDNTSPIAIENAIQKGNFIIPTIPSIVSVQNSTDNWQSLSEKVSFTEHFWSDLITALSDVHEYVFKGFSLQDILNMVINQYESLQNSNVTLEVINILTNHFIQMKQITPKSNYSTS
;
A
#
# COMPACT_ATOMS: atom_id res chain seq x y z
N MET A 1 30.54 -15.38 -6.44
CA MET A 1 30.76 -14.47 -7.61
C MET A 1 29.48 -14.24 -8.43
N HIS A 2 28.27 -14.38 -7.84
CA HIS A 2 26.98 -14.27 -8.56
C HIS A 2 26.28 -12.90 -8.47
N ASP A 3 26.63 -12.05 -7.50
CA ASP A 3 25.86 -10.82 -7.22
C ASP A 3 25.91 -9.74 -8.32
N ASN A 4 26.90 -9.79 -9.21
CA ASN A 4 27.10 -8.75 -10.23
C ASN A 4 26.17 -8.94 -11.45
N GLN A 5 25.65 -10.15 -11.68
CA GLN A 5 24.73 -10.46 -12.78
C GLN A 5 23.32 -9.94 -12.48
N THR A 6 22.78 -10.20 -11.29
CA THR A 6 21.46 -9.72 -10.83
C THR A 6 21.36 -8.19 -10.94
N CYS A 7 22.37 -7.47 -10.43
CA CYS A 7 22.46 -6.01 -10.51
C CYS A 7 22.42 -5.48 -11.95
N THR A 8 23.15 -6.13 -12.86
CA THR A 8 23.20 -5.74 -14.27
C THR A 8 21.88 -6.01 -14.98
N MET A 9 21.24 -7.15 -14.71
CA MET A 9 19.92 -7.48 -15.27
C MET A 9 18.84 -6.49 -14.82
N VAL A 10 18.74 -6.23 -13.51
CA VAL A 10 17.80 -5.24 -12.95
C VAL A 10 18.04 -3.85 -13.56
N ARG A 11 19.30 -3.47 -13.78
CA ARG A 11 19.60 -2.17 -14.40
C ARG A 11 19.15 -2.08 -15.85
N ASN A 12 19.26 -3.15 -16.62
CA ASN A 12 18.96 -3.13 -18.04
C ASN A 12 17.45 -3.23 -18.31
N LEU A 13 16.74 -4.00 -17.48
CA LEU A 13 15.32 -4.28 -17.64
C LEU A 13 14.40 -3.11 -17.28
N ILE A 14 14.88 -2.13 -16.51
CA ILE A 14 14.04 -0.96 -16.18
C ILE A 14 13.60 -0.18 -17.41
N ILE A 15 14.40 -0.16 -18.49
CA ILE A 15 14.02 0.52 -19.73
C ILE A 15 12.81 -0.16 -20.36
N ASP A 16 12.77 -1.49 -20.32
CA ASP A 16 11.65 -2.27 -20.86
C ASP A 16 10.40 -2.04 -20.01
N ALA A 17 10.53 -2.05 -18.68
CA ALA A 17 9.41 -1.74 -17.77
C ALA A 17 8.84 -0.33 -17.99
N ILE A 18 9.71 0.68 -18.22
CA ILE A 18 9.28 2.05 -18.53
C ILE A 18 8.55 2.11 -19.88
N LYS A 19 9.02 1.36 -20.89
CA LYS A 19 8.37 1.30 -22.21
C LYS A 19 7.00 0.64 -22.12
N ASP A 20 6.89 -0.48 -21.41
CA ASP A 20 5.63 -1.20 -21.22
C ASP A 20 4.58 -0.34 -20.51
N ASN A 21 4.99 0.43 -19.50
CA ASN A 21 4.10 1.36 -18.79
C ASN A 21 3.86 2.68 -19.56
N GLY A 22 4.65 2.99 -20.59
CA GLY A 22 4.51 4.21 -21.40
C GLY A 22 4.81 5.52 -20.64
N ARG A 23 5.30 5.45 -19.39
CA ARG A 23 5.55 6.62 -18.53
C ARG A 23 6.67 6.36 -17.53
N PRO A 24 7.20 7.39 -16.85
CA PRO A 24 8.08 7.20 -15.71
C PRO A 24 7.40 6.38 -14.60
N ILE A 25 8.19 5.54 -13.93
CA ILE A 25 7.70 4.58 -12.91
C ILE A 25 8.50 4.71 -11.61
N THR A 26 7.88 4.41 -10.49
CA THR A 26 8.54 4.31 -9.18
C THR A 26 9.37 3.02 -9.06
N ALA A 27 10.22 2.94 -8.03
CA ALA A 27 10.91 1.69 -7.71
C ALA A 27 9.92 0.55 -7.42
N HIS A 28 8.83 0.85 -6.70
CA HIS A 28 7.82 -0.14 -6.34
C HIS A 28 7.08 -0.68 -7.57
N GLU A 29 6.66 0.19 -8.49
CA GLU A 29 6.06 -0.24 -9.76
C GLU A 29 7.02 -1.09 -10.60
N TYR A 30 8.31 -0.78 -10.53
CA TYR A 30 9.32 -1.60 -11.22
C TYR A 30 9.49 -2.98 -10.57
N GLU A 31 9.42 -3.07 -9.25
CA GLU A 31 9.44 -4.34 -8.51
C GLU A 31 8.23 -5.21 -8.84
N GLN A 32 7.03 -4.62 -8.90
CA GLN A 32 5.82 -5.32 -9.37
C GLN A 32 5.98 -5.82 -10.81
N TRP A 33 6.58 -5.01 -11.69
CA TRP A 33 6.85 -5.43 -13.06
C TRP A 33 7.84 -6.61 -13.10
N LEU A 34 8.87 -6.62 -12.24
CA LEU A 34 9.82 -7.72 -12.12
C LEU A 34 9.16 -9.01 -11.59
N GLU A 35 8.27 -8.89 -10.62
CA GLU A 35 7.52 -10.03 -10.07
C GLU A 35 6.70 -10.74 -11.16
N ILE A 36 6.00 -9.96 -11.99
CA ILE A 36 5.14 -10.46 -13.06
C ILE A 36 5.95 -11.00 -14.24
N ASN A 37 6.96 -10.25 -14.70
CA ASN A 37 7.65 -10.54 -15.98
C ASN A 37 8.95 -11.34 -15.82
N LYS A 38 9.55 -11.34 -14.62
CA LYS A 38 10.89 -11.86 -14.34
C LYS A 38 10.94 -12.55 -12.97
N THR A 39 10.00 -13.43 -12.69
CA THR A 39 9.81 -14.07 -11.37
C THR A 39 11.07 -14.70 -10.77
N GLN A 40 11.92 -15.32 -11.60
CA GLN A 40 13.22 -15.85 -11.13
C GLN A 40 14.15 -14.74 -10.61
N LEU A 41 14.29 -13.65 -11.37
CA LEU A 41 15.10 -12.49 -10.98
C LEU A 41 14.49 -11.79 -9.75
N TRP A 42 13.17 -11.69 -9.68
CA TRP A 42 12.46 -11.15 -8.51
C TRP A 42 12.79 -11.92 -7.24
N SER A 43 12.80 -13.25 -7.30
CA SER A 43 13.17 -14.10 -6.15
C SER A 43 14.59 -13.84 -5.63
N GLU A 44 15.50 -13.35 -6.48
CA GLU A 44 16.84 -12.93 -6.06
C GLU A 44 16.84 -11.52 -5.48
N VAL A 45 16.06 -10.60 -6.07
CA VAL A 45 15.93 -9.21 -5.64
C VAL A 45 15.34 -9.10 -4.24
N VAL A 46 14.27 -9.85 -3.93
CA VAL A 46 13.60 -9.83 -2.61
C VAL A 46 14.51 -10.31 -1.48
N LYS A 47 15.49 -11.18 -1.79
CA LYS A 47 16.49 -11.65 -0.82
C LYS A 47 17.53 -10.59 -0.49
N LYS A 48 17.57 -9.46 -1.20
CA LYS A 48 18.46 -8.33 -0.92
C LYS A 48 17.80 -7.37 0.08
N CYS A 49 18.34 -6.16 0.20
CA CYS A 49 17.73 -5.14 1.05
C CYS A 49 16.52 -4.49 0.37
N HIS A 50 15.59 -3.97 1.17
CA HIS A 50 14.39 -3.25 0.70
C HIS A 50 14.72 -2.12 -0.31
N ASP A 51 15.87 -1.48 -0.15
CA ASP A 51 16.28 -0.36 -1.00
C ASP A 51 17.06 -0.80 -2.25
N TYR A 52 17.23 -2.10 -2.48
CA TYR A 52 18.12 -2.64 -3.51
C TYR A 52 17.80 -2.07 -4.90
N THR A 53 16.54 -2.18 -5.34
CA THR A 53 16.10 -1.69 -6.66
C THR A 53 16.38 -0.21 -6.83
N ARG A 54 16.00 0.60 -5.82
CA ARG A 54 16.24 2.05 -5.82
C ARG A 54 17.73 2.36 -5.94
N VAL A 55 18.57 1.65 -5.20
CA VAL A 55 20.02 1.81 -5.22
C VAL A 55 20.58 1.40 -6.58
N ILE A 56 20.23 0.24 -7.14
CA ILE A 56 20.81 -0.26 -8.40
C ILE A 56 20.47 0.64 -9.58
N VAL A 57 19.23 1.12 -9.65
CA VAL A 57 18.75 2.03 -10.68
C VAL A 57 19.44 3.40 -10.57
N THR A 58 19.71 3.86 -9.34
CA THR A 58 20.33 5.17 -9.09
C THR A 58 21.86 5.17 -9.20
N SER A 59 22.52 4.18 -8.62
CA SER A 59 23.99 4.09 -8.46
C SER A 59 24.70 3.62 -9.73
N GLY A 60 23.95 3.03 -10.65
CA GLY A 60 24.48 2.38 -11.85
C GLY A 60 25.09 3.26 -12.92
N GLY A 61 25.05 4.58 -12.77
CA GLY A 61 25.44 5.51 -13.83
C GLY A 61 24.69 5.25 -15.14
N ASN A 62 23.48 4.67 -15.08
CA ASN A 62 22.71 4.34 -16.28
C ASN A 62 22.32 5.66 -16.95
N SER A 63 23.15 6.09 -17.89
CA SER A 63 23.09 7.42 -18.51
C SER A 63 21.79 7.67 -19.26
N GLN A 64 21.03 6.59 -19.50
CA GLN A 64 19.75 6.57 -20.18
C GLN A 64 18.56 6.78 -19.25
N ILE A 65 18.73 6.70 -17.93
CA ILE A 65 17.65 6.93 -16.95
C ILE A 65 17.80 8.32 -16.34
N ALA A 66 16.68 9.05 -16.26
CA ALA A 66 16.56 10.30 -15.55
C ALA A 66 15.47 10.18 -14.48
N LYS A 67 15.57 11.02 -13.45
CA LYS A 67 14.59 11.07 -12.38
C LYS A 67 13.55 12.16 -12.67
N TYR A 68 12.31 11.90 -12.28
CA TYR A 68 11.16 12.78 -12.46
C TYR A 68 10.34 12.85 -11.17
N TYR A 69 9.62 13.95 -10.97
CA TYR A 69 8.49 14.01 -10.05
C TYR A 69 7.18 14.09 -10.86
N CYS A 70 6.11 13.51 -10.35
CA CYS A 70 4.78 13.71 -10.89
C CYS A 70 4.18 14.99 -10.30
N SER A 71 3.66 15.88 -11.13
CA SER A 71 2.98 17.10 -10.69
C SER A 71 1.58 16.80 -10.13
N GLN A 72 0.98 15.70 -10.56
CA GLN A 72 -0.32 15.21 -10.10
C GLN A 72 -0.14 14.07 -9.10
N THR A 73 -1.08 13.97 -8.15
CA THR A 73 -1.16 12.82 -7.25
C THR A 73 -1.63 11.60 -8.01
N LEU A 74 -0.82 10.55 -8.02
CA LEU A 74 -1.23 9.25 -8.52
C LEU A 74 -1.86 8.44 -7.36
N PRO A 75 -2.97 7.71 -7.60
CA PRO A 75 -3.55 6.84 -6.59
C PRO A 75 -2.51 5.87 -6.04
N SER A 76 -2.48 5.71 -4.71
CA SER A 76 -1.60 4.77 -4.01
C SER A 76 -0.08 5.02 -4.14
N ILE A 77 0.34 6.18 -4.66
CA ILE A 77 1.75 6.56 -4.75
C ILE A 77 1.99 7.85 -3.96
N ASP A 78 2.95 7.82 -3.02
CA ASP A 78 3.32 9.00 -2.24
C ASP A 78 3.72 10.16 -3.17
N ARG A 79 3.20 11.36 -2.93
CA ARG A 79 3.54 12.58 -3.68
C ARG A 79 5.05 12.88 -3.70
N ARG A 80 5.80 12.41 -2.70
CA ARG A 80 7.26 12.55 -2.57
C ARG A 80 8.04 11.48 -3.35
N SER A 81 7.34 10.56 -4.00
CA SER A 81 7.95 9.49 -4.78
C SER A 81 8.79 10.05 -5.92
N VAL A 82 9.92 9.38 -6.14
CA VAL A 82 10.78 9.63 -7.29
C VAL A 82 10.43 8.62 -8.36
N PHE A 83 10.24 9.12 -9.57
CA PHE A 83 9.99 8.31 -10.76
C PHE A 83 11.25 8.22 -11.61
N PHE A 84 11.43 7.08 -12.25
CA PHE A 84 12.51 6.80 -13.19
C PHE A 84 11.93 6.76 -14.59
N GLY A 85 12.48 7.57 -15.49
CA GLY A 85 12.07 7.64 -16.89
C GLY A 85 13.28 7.65 -17.82
N ILE A 86 13.04 7.44 -19.11
CA ILE A 86 14.09 7.48 -20.12
C ILE A 86 14.52 8.94 -20.35
N LYS A 87 15.82 9.21 -20.32
CA LYS A 87 16.40 10.56 -20.30
C LYS A 87 16.11 11.38 -21.57
N ASN A 88 16.07 10.70 -22.72
CA ASN A 88 15.88 11.29 -24.05
C ASN A 88 14.46 11.07 -24.59
N HIS A 89 13.54 10.60 -23.75
CA HIS A 89 12.14 10.43 -24.13
C HIS A 89 11.37 11.69 -23.73
N GLU A 90 10.48 12.15 -24.61
CA GLU A 90 9.58 13.27 -24.32
C GLU A 90 8.36 12.76 -23.58
N TYR A 91 8.27 13.11 -22.30
CA TYR A 91 7.08 12.88 -21.49
C TYR A 91 6.27 14.17 -21.42
N ASP A 92 4.98 14.07 -21.07
CA ASP A 92 4.15 15.25 -20.88
C ASP A 92 4.72 16.13 -19.75
N ASN A 93 5.26 17.30 -20.10
CA ASN A 93 5.87 18.24 -19.16
C ASN A 93 4.86 18.82 -18.15
N LYS A 94 3.56 18.72 -18.40
CA LYS A 94 2.52 19.09 -17.43
C LYS A 94 2.43 18.07 -16.30
N LEU A 95 2.73 16.80 -16.57
CA LEU A 95 2.64 15.69 -15.64
C LEU A 95 4.00 15.34 -15.03
N TRP A 96 5.06 15.35 -15.84
CA TRP A 96 6.37 14.82 -15.49
C TRP A 96 7.42 15.91 -15.49
N ILE A 97 7.89 16.27 -14.30
CA ILE A 97 8.90 17.30 -14.12
C ILE A 97 10.24 16.63 -13.90
N LYS A 98 11.16 16.81 -14.87
CA LYS A 98 12.51 16.24 -14.81
C LYS A 98 13.32 16.85 -13.67
N ILE A 99 13.92 15.99 -12.85
CA ILE A 99 14.78 16.38 -11.75
C ILE A 99 16.17 16.63 -12.31
N THR A 100 16.52 17.90 -12.51
CA THR A 100 17.90 18.26 -12.85
C THR A 100 18.77 18.12 -11.61
N GLU A 101 19.70 17.15 -11.60
CA GLU A 101 20.70 17.06 -10.55
C GLU A 101 21.55 18.33 -10.56
N ARG A 102 21.36 19.20 -9.55
CA ARG A 102 22.31 20.27 -9.26
C ARG A 102 23.63 19.58 -8.96
N LYS A 103 24.67 19.85 -9.78
CA LYS A 103 26.03 19.33 -9.55
C LYS A 103 26.43 19.62 -8.11
N ARG A 104 26.40 18.61 -7.24
CA ARG A 104 27.00 18.71 -5.91
C ARG A 104 28.48 19.00 -6.16
N LYS A 105 28.94 20.21 -5.80
CA LYS A 105 30.37 20.47 -5.66
C LYS A 105 30.88 19.42 -4.68
N GLN A 106 31.72 18.50 -5.17
CA GLN A 106 32.36 17.53 -4.31
C GLN A 106 33.22 18.32 -3.32
N ILE A 107 32.76 18.45 -2.08
CA ILE A 107 33.65 18.77 -0.98
C ILE A 107 34.51 17.51 -0.83
N LYS A 108 35.73 17.58 -1.38
CA LYS A 108 36.78 16.59 -1.15
C LYS A 108 37.11 16.64 0.34
N ASN A 109 36.46 15.81 1.15
CA ASN A 109 37.01 15.47 2.46
C ASN A 109 38.01 14.33 2.25
N PRO A 110 39.31 14.56 2.52
CA PRO A 110 40.32 13.53 2.39
C PRO A 110 40.27 12.59 3.60
N HIS A 111 40.44 11.29 3.33
CA HIS A 111 40.79 10.23 4.27
C HIS A 111 39.80 9.84 5.37
N LEU A 112 39.18 8.66 5.22
CA LEU A 112 39.16 7.64 6.29
C LEU A 112 39.06 6.22 5.67
N PRO A 113 39.72 5.21 6.28
CA PRO A 113 39.99 3.92 5.65
C PRO A 113 38.83 2.94 5.76
N LYS A 114 38.70 2.08 4.75
CA LYS A 114 37.82 0.90 4.71
C LYS A 114 38.02 0.03 5.95
N LYS A 115 36.98 -0.15 6.77
CA LYS A 115 36.89 -1.26 7.72
C LYS A 115 35.83 -2.27 7.25
N SER A 116 36.33 -3.48 6.99
CA SER A 116 35.60 -4.73 6.91
C SER A 116 34.94 -5.03 8.26
N CYS A 117 33.67 -5.42 8.26
CA CYS A 117 32.99 -5.92 9.46
C CYS A 117 32.56 -7.36 9.17
N ASN A 118 33.34 -8.31 9.70
CA ASN A 118 32.86 -9.65 10.02
C ASN A 118 32.19 -9.61 11.40
N ASP A 119 31.17 -10.45 11.53
CA ASP A 119 30.61 -11.13 12.71
C ASP A 119 30.05 -10.39 13.93
N ASP A 120 28.90 -10.98 14.32
CA ASP A 120 28.32 -11.16 15.65
C ASP A 120 27.93 -9.93 16.48
N SER A 121 26.63 -9.63 16.44
CA SER A 121 25.91 -9.23 17.63
C SER A 121 24.47 -9.72 17.55
N SER A 122 24.14 -10.67 18.42
CA SER A 122 22.77 -11.07 18.73
C SER A 122 21.98 -9.86 19.25
N PHE A 123 20.71 -9.76 18.84
CA PHE A 123 19.72 -8.93 19.49
C PHE A 123 18.43 -9.76 19.57
N SER A 124 18.21 -10.33 20.74
CA SER A 124 16.99 -11.05 21.11
C SER A 124 15.85 -10.05 21.36
N TYR A 125 14.76 -10.16 20.59
CA TYR A 125 13.47 -9.62 20.97
C TYR A 125 12.58 -10.78 21.43
N SER A 126 12.26 -10.78 22.71
CA SER A 126 11.23 -11.63 23.31
C SER A 126 9.87 -10.97 23.07
N HIS A 127 9.01 -11.57 22.25
CA HIS A 127 7.58 -11.27 22.25
C HIS A 127 6.81 -12.50 22.70
N THR A 128 6.22 -12.39 23.87
CA THR A 128 5.18 -13.25 24.42
C THR A 128 3.96 -13.23 23.50
N SER A 129 3.55 -14.40 23.05
CA SER A 129 2.33 -14.65 22.26
C SER A 129 1.47 -15.64 23.03
N ASP A 130 0.57 -15.13 23.87
CA ASP A 130 -0.61 -15.86 24.32
C ASP A 130 -1.73 -15.53 23.34
N TYR A 131 -2.16 -16.50 22.53
CA TYR A 131 -3.40 -16.41 21.78
C TYR A 131 -4.21 -17.69 21.99
N LEU A 132 -5.41 -17.49 22.51
CA LEU A 132 -6.43 -18.49 22.78
C LEU A 132 -7.09 -18.92 21.47
N SER A 133 -7.16 -20.23 21.25
CA SER A 133 -7.97 -20.88 20.23
C SER A 133 -9.46 -20.75 20.57
N ILE A 134 -10.28 -20.35 19.59
CA ILE A 134 -11.73 -20.57 19.61
C ILE A 134 -12.16 -21.05 18.22
N ASP A 135 -12.94 -22.13 18.24
CA ASP A 135 -13.32 -22.98 17.13
C ASP A 135 -14.30 -22.33 16.14
N SER A 136 -14.14 -22.69 14.86
CA SER A 136 -15.06 -22.38 13.76
C SER A 136 -16.27 -23.30 13.75
N GLU A 137 -17.48 -22.75 13.68
CA GLU A 137 -18.64 -23.45 13.14
C GLU A 137 -19.23 -22.72 11.92
N ASN A 138 -19.47 -23.52 10.88
CA ASN A 138 -19.99 -23.14 9.57
C ASN A 138 -21.43 -22.65 9.63
N THR A 139 -21.81 -21.71 8.75
CA THR A 139 -23.19 -21.67 8.24
C THR A 139 -23.24 -21.14 6.80
N ASN A 140 -23.90 -21.93 5.95
CA ASN A 140 -24.16 -21.68 4.54
C ASN A 140 -25.20 -20.56 4.36
N LEU A 141 -25.04 -19.74 3.31
CA LEU A 141 -26.04 -18.77 2.87
C LEU A 141 -26.68 -19.25 1.56
N SER A 142 -28.01 -19.30 1.49
CA SER A 142 -28.77 -19.44 0.24
C SER A 142 -29.51 -18.14 -0.09
N ASP A 143 -29.52 -17.79 -1.36
CA ASP A 143 -30.25 -16.67 -1.98
C ASP A 143 -31.77 -16.69 -1.75
N ASN A 144 -32.39 -15.50 -1.66
CA ASN A 144 -33.62 -15.11 -2.39
C ASN A 144 -34.15 -13.68 -2.02
N THR A 145 -34.03 -12.75 -2.97
CA THR A 145 -35.07 -11.86 -3.54
C THR A 145 -35.96 -10.90 -2.69
N SER A 146 -35.69 -9.58 -2.86
CA SER A 146 -36.60 -8.40 -2.96
C SER A 146 -37.30 -7.82 -1.69
N PRO A 147 -37.92 -6.60 -1.72
CA PRO A 147 -37.35 -5.39 -1.13
C PRO A 147 -38.21 -4.74 -0.02
N ILE A 148 -37.67 -3.69 0.62
CA ILE A 148 -38.33 -2.68 1.49
C ILE A 148 -38.23 -2.93 3.02
N ALA A 149 -37.58 -1.98 3.71
CA ALA A 149 -38.03 -1.23 4.90
C ALA A 149 -36.86 -0.89 5.84
N ILE A 150 -36.61 0.41 6.01
CA ILE A 150 -35.71 0.99 7.00
C ILE A 150 -36.49 1.04 8.32
N GLU A 151 -35.99 0.43 9.40
CA GLU A 151 -36.26 0.89 10.76
C GLU A 151 -35.37 0.23 11.85
N ASN A 152 -34.83 1.10 12.69
CA ASN A 152 -34.42 0.94 14.09
C ASN A 152 -33.15 0.16 14.47
N ALA A 153 -32.18 0.91 14.99
CA ALA A 153 -31.01 0.42 15.72
C ALA A 153 -31.42 -0.28 17.03
N ILE A 154 -30.89 -1.49 17.25
CA ILE A 154 -31.06 -2.21 18.52
C ILE A 154 -29.87 -1.85 19.43
N GLN A 155 -30.12 -1.03 20.45
CA GLN A 155 -29.19 -0.86 21.56
C GLN A 155 -29.26 -2.06 22.49
N LYS A 156 -28.16 -2.82 22.59
CA LYS A 156 -27.87 -3.68 23.73
C LYS A 156 -26.41 -3.47 24.16
N GLY A 157 -26.23 -2.56 25.13
CA GLY A 157 -25.06 -2.43 26.03
C GLY A 157 -23.71 -2.11 25.37
N ASN A 158 -23.27 -0.85 25.41
CA ASN A 158 -21.94 -0.29 25.03
C ASN A 158 -21.23 -0.84 23.77
N PHE A 159 -21.87 -1.70 22.99
CA PHE A 159 -21.42 -2.23 21.73
C PHE A 159 -22.34 -1.63 20.66
N ILE A 160 -21.78 -0.73 19.85
CA ILE A 160 -22.43 -0.32 18.61
C ILE A 160 -22.22 -1.47 17.64
N ILE A 161 -23.25 -2.28 17.38
CA ILE A 161 -23.22 -3.23 16.26
C ILE A 161 -23.43 -2.39 15.00
N PRO A 162 -22.42 -2.20 14.14
CA PRO A 162 -22.58 -1.41 12.95
C PRO A 162 -23.53 -2.16 12.00
N THR A 163 -24.68 -1.58 11.71
CA THR A 163 -25.59 -2.14 10.71
C THR A 163 -25.00 -1.85 9.34
N ILE A 164 -24.45 -2.89 8.67
CA ILE A 164 -23.85 -2.73 7.34
C ILE A 164 -24.97 -2.41 6.33
N PRO A 165 -24.87 -1.31 5.56
CA PRO A 165 -25.76 -1.10 4.41
C PRO A 165 -25.48 -2.18 3.35
N SER A 166 -26.51 -2.94 2.99
CA SER A 166 -26.39 -4.16 2.19
C SER A 166 -25.95 -3.97 0.73
N ILE A 167 -25.76 -2.75 0.23
CA ILE A 167 -25.23 -2.49 -1.12
C ILE A 167 -24.49 -1.15 -1.13
N VAL A 168 -23.17 -1.15 -1.34
CA VAL A 168 -22.38 0.07 -1.61
C VAL A 168 -22.02 0.08 -3.10
N SER A 169 -22.68 0.95 -3.87
CA SER A 169 -22.31 1.22 -5.26
C SER A 169 -21.07 2.13 -5.30
N VAL A 170 -20.16 1.89 -6.25
CA VAL A 170 -18.88 2.62 -6.42
C VAL A 170 -19.06 4.14 -6.54
N GLN A 171 -20.22 4.59 -7.04
CA GLN A 171 -20.59 6.00 -7.17
C GLN A 171 -20.71 6.74 -5.83
N ASN A 172 -20.95 6.02 -4.71
CA ASN A 172 -21.16 6.62 -3.39
C ASN A 172 -19.85 6.95 -2.66
N SER A 173 -18.69 6.53 -3.14
CA SER A 173 -17.43 6.65 -2.40
C SER A 173 -16.94 8.10 -2.25
N THR A 174 -17.05 8.91 -3.32
CA THR A 174 -16.67 10.33 -3.31
C THR A 174 -17.57 11.17 -2.40
N ASP A 175 -18.86 10.86 -2.37
CA ASP A 175 -19.86 11.59 -1.59
C ASP A 175 -19.66 11.37 -0.08
N ASN A 176 -19.21 10.18 0.32
CA ASN A 176 -18.88 9.88 1.71
C ASN A 176 -17.66 10.66 2.20
N TRP A 177 -16.61 10.81 1.38
CA TRP A 177 -15.44 11.62 1.75
C TRP A 177 -15.77 13.10 1.86
N GLN A 178 -16.61 13.62 0.95
CA GLN A 178 -17.05 15.01 1.00
C GLN A 178 -17.94 15.27 2.22
N SER A 179 -18.95 14.43 2.46
CA SER A 179 -19.80 14.49 3.66
C SER A 179 -18.97 14.45 4.94
N LEU A 180 -17.97 13.58 5.00
CA LEU A 180 -17.09 13.47 6.16
C LEU A 180 -16.24 14.73 6.37
N SER A 181 -15.73 15.33 5.29
CA SER A 181 -14.95 16.56 5.35
C SER A 181 -15.75 17.80 5.79
N GLU A 182 -17.06 17.80 5.56
CA GLU A 182 -17.98 18.85 6.02
C GLU A 182 -18.34 18.70 7.50
N LYS A 183 -18.29 17.46 8.02
CA LYS A 183 -18.66 17.12 9.41
C LYS A 183 -17.51 17.15 10.40
N VAL A 184 -16.27 17.00 9.94
CA VAL A 184 -15.08 16.88 10.79
C VAL A 184 -14.11 18.01 10.54
N SER A 185 -13.66 18.69 11.60
CA SER A 185 -12.65 19.74 11.46
C SER A 185 -11.26 19.15 11.14
N PHE A 186 -10.48 19.86 10.32
CA PHE A 186 -9.15 19.40 9.89
C PHE A 186 -8.09 19.35 11.01
N THR A 187 -8.44 19.81 12.21
CA THR A 187 -7.58 19.87 13.39
C THR A 187 -7.75 18.69 14.36
N GLU A 188 -8.68 17.79 14.08
CA GLU A 188 -8.99 16.69 14.98
C GLU A 188 -8.10 15.45 14.73
N HIS A 189 -7.75 14.76 15.82
CA HIS A 189 -7.06 13.46 15.83
C HIS A 189 -7.78 12.39 14.98
N PHE A 190 -9.07 12.61 14.70
CA PHE A 190 -9.90 11.80 13.83
C PHE A 190 -9.25 11.42 12.48
N TRP A 191 -8.64 12.38 11.77
CA TRP A 191 -8.08 12.08 10.43
C TRP A 191 -6.86 11.17 10.52
N SER A 192 -6.06 11.32 11.58
CA SER A 192 -4.93 10.43 11.85
C SER A 192 -5.41 9.01 12.14
N ASP A 193 -6.46 8.88 12.95
CA ASP A 193 -7.06 7.59 13.30
C ASP A 193 -7.71 6.94 12.08
N LEU A 194 -8.39 7.70 11.22
CA LEU A 194 -8.99 7.19 9.98
C LEU A 194 -7.92 6.69 8.99
N ILE A 195 -6.80 7.38 8.85
CA ILE A 195 -5.69 6.94 7.99
C ILE A 195 -5.06 5.65 8.54
N THR A 196 -4.91 5.55 9.86
CA THR A 196 -4.36 4.36 10.51
C THR A 196 -5.33 3.18 10.36
N ALA A 197 -6.63 3.42 10.59
CA ALA A 197 -7.70 2.47 10.35
C ALA A 197 -7.72 1.91 8.91
N LEU A 198 -7.51 2.75 7.89
CA LEU A 198 -7.40 2.29 6.50
C LEU A 198 -6.19 1.36 6.29
N SER A 199 -5.07 1.67 6.94
CA SER A 199 -3.87 0.82 6.90
C SER A 199 -4.12 -0.53 7.57
N ASP A 200 -4.84 -0.55 8.69
CA ASP A 200 -5.24 -1.77 9.40
C ASP A 200 -6.20 -2.61 8.56
N VAL A 201 -7.18 -1.99 7.88
CA VAL A 201 -8.06 -2.68 6.93
C VAL A 201 -7.24 -3.40 5.86
N HIS A 202 -6.23 -2.74 5.28
CA HIS A 202 -5.36 -3.35 4.28
C HIS A 202 -4.62 -4.57 4.85
N GLU A 203 -4.03 -4.46 6.05
CA GLU A 203 -3.34 -5.57 6.70
C GLU A 203 -4.29 -6.75 6.98
N TYR A 204 -5.49 -6.49 7.51
CA TYR A 204 -6.45 -7.54 7.82
C TYR A 204 -7.06 -8.19 6.57
N VAL A 205 -7.24 -7.44 5.48
CA VAL A 205 -7.63 -8.01 4.18
C VAL A 205 -6.58 -9.02 3.71
N PHE A 206 -5.30 -8.66 3.83
CA PHE A 206 -4.19 -9.53 3.45
C PHE A 206 -4.11 -10.78 4.33
N LYS A 207 -4.40 -10.66 5.63
CA LYS A 207 -4.51 -11.79 6.56
C LYS A 207 -5.76 -12.65 6.35
N GLY A 208 -6.67 -12.24 5.46
CA GLY A 208 -7.83 -13.03 5.09
C GLY A 208 -9.07 -12.86 5.98
N PHE A 209 -9.11 -11.85 6.85
CA PHE A 209 -10.27 -11.58 7.69
C PHE A 209 -11.52 -11.20 6.87
N SER A 210 -12.69 -11.44 7.44
CA SER A 210 -13.97 -11.04 6.84
C SER A 210 -14.19 -9.53 6.98
N LEU A 211 -14.98 -8.94 6.08
CA LEU A 211 -15.33 -7.51 6.17
C LEU A 211 -15.92 -7.15 7.54
N GLN A 212 -16.80 -8.00 8.08
CA GLN A 212 -17.48 -7.77 9.35
C GLN A 212 -16.47 -7.74 10.51
N ASP A 213 -15.54 -8.69 10.55
CA ASP A 213 -14.53 -8.74 11.62
C ASP A 213 -13.61 -7.53 11.55
N ILE A 214 -13.19 -7.17 10.34
CA ILE A 214 -12.34 -6.00 10.10
C ILE A 214 -13.02 -4.73 10.58
N LEU A 215 -14.26 -4.48 10.17
CA LEU A 215 -14.99 -3.29 10.58
C LEU A 215 -15.18 -3.24 12.10
N ASN A 216 -15.52 -4.37 12.74
CA ASN A 216 -15.67 -4.44 14.19
C ASN A 216 -14.34 -4.19 14.91
N MET A 217 -13.24 -4.78 14.46
CA MET A 217 -11.92 -4.57 15.06
C MET A 217 -11.48 -3.12 14.93
N VAL A 218 -11.55 -2.57 13.72
CA VAL A 218 -11.08 -1.22 13.41
C VAL A 218 -11.94 -0.15 14.10
N ILE A 219 -13.27 -0.24 14.03
CA ILE A 219 -14.14 0.77 14.66
C ILE A 219 -14.00 0.74 16.19
N ASN A 220 -13.87 -0.44 16.79
CA ASN A 220 -13.72 -0.55 18.24
C ASN A 220 -12.32 -0.11 18.72
N GLN A 221 -11.31 -0.17 17.86
CA GLN A 221 -9.94 0.24 18.19
C GLN A 221 -9.77 1.77 18.25
N TYR A 222 -10.51 2.53 17.43
CA TYR A 222 -10.37 3.98 17.34
C TYR A 222 -11.62 4.71 17.86
N GLU A 223 -11.56 5.24 19.08
CA GLU A 223 -12.68 5.95 19.73
C GLU A 223 -13.21 7.11 18.89
N SER A 224 -12.32 7.84 18.20
CA SER A 224 -12.70 8.95 17.33
C SER A 224 -13.63 8.54 16.17
N LEU A 225 -13.56 7.28 15.72
CA LEU A 225 -14.37 6.74 14.63
C LEU A 225 -15.76 6.26 15.10
N GLN A 226 -15.97 6.12 16.41
CA GLN A 226 -17.22 5.66 17.03
C GLN A 226 -18.25 6.80 17.19
N ASN A 227 -17.90 8.02 16.79
CA ASN A 227 -18.80 9.16 16.84
C ASN A 227 -19.98 8.98 15.88
N SER A 228 -21.18 8.86 16.44
CA SER A 228 -22.44 8.60 15.70
C SER A 228 -22.72 9.58 14.56
N ASN A 229 -22.16 10.79 14.58
CA ASN A 229 -22.33 11.78 13.50
C ASN A 229 -21.58 11.42 12.21
N VAL A 230 -20.56 10.57 12.30
CA VAL A 230 -19.61 10.24 11.21
C VAL A 230 -19.38 8.75 11.03
N THR A 231 -19.79 7.92 11.99
CA THR A 231 -19.55 6.46 11.95
C THR A 231 -20.09 5.80 10.69
N LEU A 232 -21.23 6.26 10.15
CA LEU A 232 -21.78 5.70 8.91
C LEU A 232 -20.88 5.99 7.70
N GLU A 233 -20.41 7.23 7.54
CA GLU A 233 -19.47 7.61 6.49
C GLU A 233 -18.14 6.86 6.63
N VAL A 234 -17.66 6.69 7.86
CA VAL A 234 -16.44 5.91 8.15
C VAL A 234 -16.62 4.46 7.73
N ILE A 235 -17.72 3.80 8.13
CA ILE A 235 -18.03 2.42 7.71
C ILE A 235 -18.04 2.30 6.19
N ASN A 236 -18.68 3.25 5.50
CA ASN A 236 -18.75 3.23 4.04
C ASN A 236 -17.36 3.39 3.40
N ILE A 237 -16.51 4.27 3.94
CA ILE A 237 -15.15 4.48 3.47
C ILE A 237 -14.29 3.22 3.69
N LEU A 238 -14.32 2.63 4.89
CA LEU A 238 -13.57 1.41 5.22
C LEU A 238 -14.06 0.22 4.38
N THR A 239 -15.37 0.11 4.14
CA THR A 239 -15.95 -0.93 3.28
C THR A 239 -15.49 -0.79 1.83
N ASN A 240 -15.52 0.42 1.28
CA ASN A 240 -15.01 0.66 -0.08
C ASN A 240 -13.52 0.33 -0.18
N HIS A 241 -12.74 0.69 0.85
CA HIS A 241 -11.32 0.35 0.90
C HIS A 241 -11.09 -1.17 0.94
N PHE A 242 -11.85 -1.90 1.76
CA PHE A 242 -11.82 -3.36 1.78
C PHE A 242 -12.09 -3.97 0.39
N ILE A 243 -13.12 -3.50 -0.31
CA ILE A 243 -13.48 -4.00 -1.64
C ILE A 243 -12.33 -3.76 -2.63
N GLN A 244 -11.73 -2.57 -2.62
CA GLN A 244 -10.57 -2.25 -3.44
C GLN A 244 -9.40 -3.19 -3.14
N MET A 245 -9.10 -3.41 -1.85
CA MET A 245 -8.00 -4.28 -1.46
C MET A 245 -8.25 -5.75 -1.83
N LYS A 246 -9.48 -6.26 -1.73
CA LYS A 246 -9.84 -7.61 -2.20
C LYS A 246 -9.67 -7.78 -3.72
N GLN A 247 -9.86 -6.73 -4.51
CA GLN A 247 -9.60 -6.77 -5.96
C GLN A 247 -8.12 -6.78 -6.30
N ILE A 248 -7.29 -6.15 -5.46
CA ILE A 248 -5.83 -6.04 -5.65
C ILE A 248 -5.11 -7.27 -5.09
N THR A 249 -5.68 -7.94 -4.08
CA THR A 249 -5.07 -9.13 -3.49
C THR A 249 -5.11 -10.29 -4.50
N PRO A 250 -3.97 -10.82 -4.97
CA PRO A 250 -3.96 -11.95 -5.88
C PRO A 250 -4.63 -13.14 -5.20
N LYS A 251 -5.62 -13.76 -5.86
CA LYS A 251 -6.15 -15.06 -5.44
C LYS A 251 -4.97 -16.01 -5.37
N SER A 252 -4.53 -16.38 -4.17
CA SER A 252 -3.58 -17.47 -4.03
C SER A 252 -4.30 -18.73 -4.52
N ASN A 253 -3.99 -19.14 -5.74
CA ASN A 253 -4.42 -20.43 -6.28
C ASN A 253 -3.60 -21.52 -5.57
N TYR A 254 -3.88 -21.75 -4.29
CA TYR A 254 -3.60 -23.01 -3.65
C TYR A 254 -4.90 -23.80 -3.60
N SER A 255 -5.33 -24.26 -4.78
CA SER A 255 -6.16 -25.46 -4.85
C SER A 255 -5.24 -26.64 -4.55
N THR A 256 -5.15 -27.02 -3.28
CA THR A 256 -4.59 -28.32 -2.90
C THR A 256 -5.46 -29.40 -3.53
N SER A 257 -4.81 -30.20 -4.37
CA SER A 257 -5.30 -31.50 -4.84
C SER A 257 -5.35 -32.51 -3.70
#